data_AF-A0A0J9VQU2-F1
#
_entry.id   AF-A0A0J9VQU2-F1
#
_cell.length_a   1.000
_cell.length_b   1.000
_cell.length_c   1.000
_cell.angle_alpha   90.00
_cell.angle_beta   90.00
_cell.angle_gamma   90.00
#
_symmetry.space_group_name_H-M   'P 1'
#
loop_
_entity.id
_entity.type
_entity.pdbx_description
1 polymer ?
#
loop_
_entity_poly.entity_id
_entity_poly.type
_entity_poly.pdbx_seq_one_letter_code
_entity_poly.pdbx_strand_id
1 'polypeptide(L)'
;MENPNVCLPARIQVPIPAVYDVCRDARPVVHRWMAKNSIQWYDRLETGEHILVRPFDVQRDILYVPQNDWDIFEGFVNTDERDPKEHQSMCNKIINLGVAAHTMTQLQCAEGIVRLMLRAPNLNKIYIIFSDLPRVRTVTLHLPSYREWWGNVPVQQRCELASQPKPNETVHVHRLDRHEHLDHVEKNYLRNWQKGMNEVWRTVMDEFPDIAHSATGELKAPRVDVSIMEVPTWDTVR
;
A
#
# COMPACT_ATOMS: atom_id res chain seq x y z
N MET A 1 32.76 -3.09 -0.08
CA MET A 1 31.79 -3.72 0.83
C MET A 1 30.60 -2.78 0.90
N GLU A 2 29.58 -3.04 0.08
CA GLU A 2 28.33 -2.29 0.12
C GLU A 2 27.48 -2.82 1.27
N ASN A 3 26.88 -1.90 2.03
CA ASN A 3 26.08 -2.20 3.20
C ASN A 3 24.86 -3.07 2.79
N PRO A 4 24.68 -4.29 3.31
CA PRO A 4 23.57 -5.17 2.91
C PRO A 4 22.18 -4.65 3.32
N ASN A 5 22.13 -3.56 4.10
CA ASN A 5 20.90 -2.89 4.55
C ASN A 5 20.63 -1.56 3.82
N VAL A 6 21.06 -1.40 2.56
CA VAL A 6 20.39 -0.42 1.70
C VAL A 6 19.01 -1.00 1.41
N CYS A 7 17.97 -0.56 2.14
CA CYS A 7 16.60 -0.72 1.69
C CYS A 7 16.56 -0.17 0.26
N LEU A 8 16.54 -1.06 -0.73
CA LEU A 8 16.40 -0.66 -2.12
C LEU A 8 15.13 0.19 -2.19
N PRO A 9 15.17 1.41 -2.76
CA PRO A 9 14.04 2.32 -2.74
C PRO A 9 12.82 1.60 -3.30
N ALA A 10 11.65 1.77 -2.67
CA ALA A 10 10.41 1.12 -3.07
C ALA A 10 10.22 1.26 -4.59
N ARG A 11 10.24 0.12 -5.29
CA ARG A 11 10.14 0.06 -6.75
C ARG A 11 8.70 -0.26 -7.11
N ILE A 12 8.09 0.59 -7.94
CA ILE A 12 6.77 0.30 -8.47
C ILE A 12 6.93 -0.44 -9.79
N GLN A 13 6.43 -1.67 -9.84
CA GLN A 13 6.36 -2.43 -11.08
C GLN A 13 5.35 -1.80 -12.04
N VAL A 14 5.73 -1.70 -13.31
CA VAL A 14 4.93 -1.13 -14.40
C VAL A 14 4.64 -2.25 -15.41
N PRO A 15 3.44 -2.30 -16.03
CA PRO A 15 3.17 -3.26 -17.09
C PRO A 15 4.12 -3.04 -18.27
N ILE A 16 4.59 -4.14 -18.85
CA ILE A 16 5.32 -4.11 -20.12
C ILE A 16 4.28 -3.78 -21.22
N PRO A 17 4.45 -2.71 -22.00
CA PRO A 17 3.52 -2.41 -23.07
C PRO A 17 3.48 -3.56 -24.07
N ALA A 18 2.30 -4.14 -24.34
CA ALA A 18 2.15 -5.29 -25.25
C ALA A 18 2.79 -5.08 -26.63
N VAL A 19 2.80 -3.82 -27.11
CA VAL A 19 3.44 -3.44 -28.38
C VAL A 19 4.95 -3.69 -28.42
N TYR A 20 5.62 -3.83 -27.28
CA TYR A 20 7.06 -4.13 -27.20
C TYR A 20 7.41 -5.46 -27.87
N ASP A 21 6.51 -6.45 -27.77
CA ASP A 21 6.72 -7.79 -28.30
C ASP A 21 6.17 -7.99 -29.72
N VAL A 22 5.32 -7.06 -30.20
CA VAL A 22 4.64 -7.18 -31.50
C VAL A 22 5.61 -7.01 -32.68
N CYS A 23 6.48 -5.99 -32.67
CA CYS A 23 7.42 -5.78 -33.77
C CYS A 23 8.71 -5.04 -33.34
N ARG A 24 9.79 -5.24 -34.12
CA ARG A 24 11.09 -4.59 -33.90
C ARG A 24 10.97 -3.06 -33.89
N ASP A 25 10.08 -2.51 -34.72
CA ASP A 25 9.92 -1.05 -34.89
C ASP A 25 9.17 -0.39 -33.73
N ALA A 26 8.40 -1.16 -32.96
CA ALA A 26 7.72 -0.67 -31.77
C ALA A 26 8.68 -0.53 -30.56
N ARG A 27 9.75 -1.33 -30.50
CA ARG A 27 10.70 -1.31 -29.36
C ARG A 27 11.35 0.06 -29.14
N PRO A 28 11.86 0.79 -30.17
CA PRO A 28 12.36 2.14 -29.99
C PRO A 28 11.33 3.12 -29.42
N VAL A 29 10.04 2.96 -29.77
CA VAL A 29 8.96 3.81 -29.23
C VAL A 29 8.80 3.54 -27.73
N VAL A 30 8.76 2.27 -27.32
CA VAL A 30 8.68 1.88 -25.92
C VAL A 30 9.91 2.35 -25.14
N HIS A 31 11.12 2.21 -25.67
CA HIS A 31 12.33 2.71 -25.01
C HIS A 31 12.32 4.23 -24.81
N ARG A 32 11.81 5.01 -25.77
CA ARG A 32 11.63 6.47 -25.59
C ARG A 32 10.60 6.78 -24.51
N TRP A 33 9.50 6.04 -24.48
CA TRP A 33 8.50 6.17 -23.41
C TRP A 33 9.10 5.82 -22.04
N MET A 34 9.89 4.75 -21.94
CA MET A 34 10.58 4.36 -20.71
C MET A 34 11.49 5.48 -20.20
N ALA A 35 12.36 6.02 -21.08
CA ALA A 35 13.27 7.11 -20.74
C ALA A 35 12.53 8.37 -20.26
N LYS A 36 11.40 8.72 -20.90
CA LYS A 36 10.58 9.88 -20.52
C LYS A 36 9.95 9.73 -19.12
N ASN A 37 9.69 8.50 -18.66
CA ASN A 37 8.97 8.22 -17.42
C ASN A 37 9.87 7.65 -16.31
N SER A 38 11.19 7.71 -16.48
CA SER A 38 12.17 7.13 -15.52
C SER A 38 11.91 5.66 -15.22
N ILE A 39 11.49 4.90 -16.25
CA ILE A 39 11.24 3.46 -16.17
C ILE A 39 12.48 2.72 -16.62
N GLN A 40 12.85 1.68 -15.89
CA GLN A 40 14.03 0.86 -16.16
C GLN A 40 13.65 -0.62 -16.14
N TRP A 41 14.44 -1.41 -16.87
CA TRP A 41 14.41 -2.86 -16.73
C TRP A 41 15.01 -3.25 -15.38
N TYR A 42 14.41 -4.26 -14.75
CA TYR A 42 14.90 -4.84 -13.53
C TYR A 42 14.78 -6.36 -13.59
N ASP A 43 15.88 -7.00 -13.22
CA ASP A 43 15.99 -8.45 -13.20
C ASP A 43 15.67 -8.91 -11.79
N ARG A 44 14.52 -9.55 -11.63
CA ARG A 44 14.14 -10.18 -10.36
C ARG A 44 14.97 -11.43 -10.17
N LEU A 45 16.07 -11.31 -9.43
CA LEU A 45 16.91 -12.45 -9.08
C LEU A 45 16.11 -13.54 -8.35
N GLU A 46 15.06 -13.13 -7.62
CA GLU A 46 14.19 -14.01 -6.86
C GLU A 46 13.29 -14.91 -7.73
N THR A 47 12.87 -14.45 -8.91
CA THR A 47 11.90 -15.16 -9.76
C THR A 47 12.43 -15.45 -11.16
N GLY A 48 13.60 -14.90 -11.53
CA GLY A 48 14.13 -14.94 -12.88
C GLY A 48 13.37 -14.06 -13.88
N GLU A 49 12.46 -13.20 -13.41
CA GLU A 49 11.62 -12.36 -14.28
C GLU A 49 12.31 -11.06 -14.65
N HIS A 50 12.17 -10.64 -15.91
CA HIS A 50 12.48 -9.29 -16.35
C HIS A 50 11.23 -8.42 -16.27
N ILE A 51 11.27 -7.39 -15.44
CA ILE A 51 10.14 -6.48 -15.22
C ILE A 51 10.53 -5.03 -15.50
N LEU A 52 9.54 -4.19 -15.76
CA LEU A 52 9.71 -2.74 -15.77
C LEU A 52 9.41 -2.16 -14.39
N VAL A 53 10.28 -1.28 -13.92
CA VAL A 53 10.12 -0.61 -12.64
C VAL A 53 10.35 0.89 -12.76
N ARG A 54 9.74 1.64 -11.85
CA ARG A 54 10.02 3.07 -11.63
C ARG A 54 10.13 3.36 -10.13
N PRO A 55 10.73 4.50 -9.74
CA PRO A 55 10.67 4.97 -8.36
C PRO A 55 9.23 5.20 -7.88
N PHE A 56 9.03 5.08 -6.57
CA PHE A 56 7.82 5.55 -5.89
C PHE A 56 7.63 7.06 -6.08
N ASP A 57 6.42 7.45 -6.44
CA ASP A 57 5.99 8.83 -6.65
C ASP A 57 4.94 9.18 -5.59
N VAL A 58 5.34 9.97 -4.59
CA VAL A 58 4.48 10.33 -3.45
C VAL A 58 3.17 11.01 -3.85
N GLN A 59 3.11 11.67 -5.01
CA GLN A 59 1.91 12.38 -5.46
C GLN A 59 0.88 11.42 -6.06
N ARG A 60 1.36 10.34 -6.71
CA ARG A 60 0.51 9.38 -7.44
C ARG A 60 0.25 8.11 -6.65
N ASP A 61 1.26 7.61 -5.95
CA ASP A 61 1.27 6.27 -5.41
C ASP A 61 0.69 6.23 -3.99
N ILE A 62 0.13 5.07 -3.63
CA ILE A 62 -0.49 4.82 -2.34
C ILE A 62 0.53 4.16 -1.43
N LEU A 63 0.79 4.77 -0.27
CA LEU A 63 1.53 4.13 0.81
C LEU A 63 0.58 3.18 1.53
N TYR A 64 0.66 1.89 1.23
CA TYR A 64 -0.14 0.89 1.92
C TYR A 64 0.51 0.45 3.23
N VAL A 65 -0.27 0.39 4.30
CA VAL A 65 0.12 -0.15 5.61
C VAL A 65 -0.70 -1.41 5.88
N PRO A 66 -0.07 -2.60 5.86
CA PRO A 66 -0.72 -3.85 6.22
C PRO A 66 -1.26 -3.81 7.65
N GLN A 67 -2.33 -4.55 7.92
CA GLN A 67 -2.93 -4.61 9.25
C GLN A 67 -1.94 -5.04 10.34
N ASN A 68 -1.05 -5.99 10.04
CA ASN A 68 -0.06 -6.52 11.00
C ASN A 68 1.03 -5.50 11.34
N ASP A 69 1.29 -4.56 10.44
CA ASP A 69 2.32 -3.52 10.62
C ASP A 69 1.72 -2.19 11.10
N TRP A 70 0.39 -2.13 11.30
CA TRP A 70 -0.29 -0.90 11.70
C TRP A 70 0.27 -0.33 12.99
N ASP A 71 0.41 -1.14 14.05
CA ASP A 71 0.90 -0.64 15.35
C ASP A 71 2.33 -0.10 15.26
N ILE A 72 3.18 -0.77 14.45
CA ILE A 72 4.57 -0.37 14.23
C ILE A 72 4.59 0.96 13.46
N PHE A 73 3.79 1.06 12.39
CA PHE A 73 3.67 2.27 11.59
C PHE A 73 3.11 3.43 12.42
N GLU A 74 2.03 3.21 13.17
CA GLU A 74 1.40 4.20 14.04
C GLU A 74 2.38 4.70 15.10
N GLY A 75 3.05 3.80 15.82
CA GLY A 75 4.06 4.15 16.80
C GLY A 75 5.22 4.92 16.19
N PHE A 76 5.57 4.64 14.93
CA PHE A 76 6.60 5.35 14.19
C PHE A 76 6.16 6.77 13.80
N VAL A 77 4.95 6.96 13.26
CA VAL A 77 4.50 8.26 12.71
C VAL A 77 3.92 9.20 13.76
N ASN A 78 3.53 8.68 14.92
CA ASN A 78 2.94 9.46 16.01
C ASN A 78 3.87 9.64 17.22
N THR A 79 5.13 9.16 17.18
CA THR A 79 6.09 9.37 18.29
C THR A 79 6.67 10.78 18.34
N ASP A 80 6.91 11.28 19.55
CA ASP A 80 7.60 12.55 19.81
C ASP A 80 9.10 12.38 20.13
N GLU A 81 9.61 11.14 20.11
CA GLU A 81 10.98 10.81 20.52
C GLU A 81 12.04 11.09 19.43
N ARG A 82 11.63 11.37 18.19
CA ARG A 82 12.52 11.59 17.04
C ARG A 82 12.88 13.06 16.86
N ASP A 83 13.93 13.33 16.08
CA ASP A 83 14.22 14.70 15.64
C ASP A 83 12.97 15.31 14.97
N PRO A 84 12.43 16.42 15.49
CA PRO A 84 11.17 16.97 15.02
C PRO A 84 11.18 17.37 13.53
N LYS A 85 12.34 17.81 13.00
CA LYS A 85 12.43 18.26 11.61
C LYS A 85 12.44 17.08 10.64
N GLU A 86 13.22 16.06 10.94
CA GLU A 86 13.24 14.83 10.15
C GLU A 86 11.89 14.13 10.20
N HIS A 87 11.29 14.03 11.39
CA HIS A 87 9.99 13.40 11.57
C HIS A 87 8.90 14.15 10.79
N GLN A 88 8.83 15.48 10.90
CA GLN A 88 7.86 16.27 10.13
C GLN A 88 8.10 16.17 8.63
N SER A 89 9.36 16.16 8.17
CA SER A 89 9.72 15.96 6.77
C SER A 89 9.20 14.63 6.22
N MET A 90 9.20 13.58 7.04
CA MET A 90 8.60 12.30 6.68
C MET A 90 7.06 12.36 6.61
N CYS A 91 6.41 12.90 7.64
CA CYS A 91 4.95 13.04 7.67
C CYS A 91 4.43 13.87 6.48
N ASN A 92 5.18 14.89 6.06
CA ASN A 92 4.87 15.69 4.88
C ASN A 92 4.89 14.89 3.56
N LYS A 93 5.52 13.72 3.51
CA LYS A 93 5.56 12.84 2.32
C LYS A 93 4.36 11.89 2.24
N ILE A 94 3.56 11.80 3.30
CA ILE A 94 2.35 10.95 3.33
C ILE A 94 1.20 11.73 2.69
N ILE A 95 0.85 11.35 1.45
CA ILE A 95 -0.19 12.04 0.65
C ILE A 95 -1.39 11.13 0.40
N ASN A 96 -1.13 9.90 -0.03
CA ASN A 96 -2.15 8.88 -0.26
C ASN A 96 -1.84 7.69 0.65
N LEU A 97 -2.67 7.45 1.65
CA LEU A 97 -2.50 6.35 2.60
C LEU A 97 -3.48 5.23 2.29
N GLY A 98 -3.01 4.00 2.17
CA GLY A 98 -3.84 2.81 2.08
C GLY A 98 -3.82 2.05 3.41
N VAL A 99 -4.99 1.71 3.93
CA VAL A 99 -5.14 0.93 5.17
C VAL A 99 -6.09 -0.24 4.95
N ALA A 100 -5.86 -1.32 5.71
CA ALA A 100 -6.80 -2.43 5.72
C ALA A 100 -8.17 -1.98 6.25
N ALA A 101 -9.26 -2.52 5.68
CA ALA A 101 -10.61 -2.17 6.08
C ALA A 101 -10.86 -2.39 7.58
N HIS A 102 -10.27 -3.42 8.18
CA HIS A 102 -10.47 -3.68 9.61
C HIS A 102 -9.89 -2.56 10.51
N THR A 103 -8.74 -1.99 10.14
CA THR A 103 -8.14 -0.83 10.84
C THR A 103 -9.13 0.33 10.93
N MET A 104 -9.96 0.54 9.90
CA MET A 104 -10.95 1.62 9.85
C MET A 104 -12.21 1.36 10.69
N THR A 105 -12.39 0.13 11.18
CA THR A 105 -13.54 -0.28 12.03
C THR A 105 -13.23 -0.26 13.52
N GLN A 106 -11.97 -0.03 13.91
CA GLN A 106 -11.54 -0.04 15.30
C GLN A 106 -11.34 1.39 15.82
N LEU A 107 -11.93 1.71 16.97
CA LEU A 107 -11.82 3.04 17.59
C LEU A 107 -10.35 3.41 17.89
N GLN A 108 -9.60 2.49 18.49
CA GLN A 108 -8.18 2.67 18.80
C GLN A 108 -7.32 3.01 17.57
N CYS A 109 -7.56 2.35 16.44
CA CYS A 109 -6.85 2.65 15.19
C CYS A 109 -7.31 3.96 14.57
N ALA A 110 -8.59 4.32 14.70
CA ALA A 110 -9.12 5.58 14.22
C ALA A 110 -8.44 6.77 14.92
N GLU A 111 -8.20 6.69 16.24
CA GLU A 111 -7.41 7.70 16.97
C GLU A 111 -5.98 7.84 16.42
N GLY A 112 -5.32 6.71 16.12
CA GLY A 112 -3.99 6.70 15.50
C GLY A 112 -3.98 7.42 14.14
N ILE A 113 -5.00 7.19 13.32
CA ILE A 113 -5.18 7.85 12.02
C ILE A 113 -5.48 9.35 12.21
N VAL A 114 -6.27 9.74 13.21
CA VAL A 114 -6.54 11.16 13.52
C VAL A 114 -5.26 11.89 13.86
N ARG A 115 -4.43 11.32 14.74
CA ARG A 115 -3.13 11.92 15.10
C ARG A 115 -2.24 12.05 13.88
N LEU A 116 -2.24 11.06 13.00
CA LEU A 116 -1.54 11.13 11.72
C LEU A 116 -2.11 12.26 10.84
N MET A 117 -3.43 12.41 10.70
CA MET A 117 -4.04 13.50 9.92
C MET A 117 -3.64 14.88 10.45
N LEU A 118 -3.52 15.04 11.77
CA LEU A 118 -3.07 16.29 12.39
C LEU A 118 -1.58 16.56 12.13
N ARG A 119 -0.75 15.52 12.01
CA ARG A 119 0.71 15.61 11.81
C ARG A 119 1.13 15.61 10.33
N ALA A 120 0.32 15.05 9.44
CA ALA A 120 0.58 14.91 8.01
C ALA A 120 -0.29 15.89 7.21
N PRO A 121 0.13 17.17 7.07
CA PRO A 121 -0.69 18.22 6.46
C PRO A 121 -0.99 17.98 4.98
N ASN A 122 -0.21 17.12 4.31
CA ASN A 122 -0.36 16.81 2.90
C ASN A 122 -1.21 15.54 2.65
N LEU A 123 -1.70 14.89 3.71
CA LEU A 123 -2.55 13.71 3.58
C LEU A 123 -3.87 14.10 2.90
N ASN A 124 -4.02 13.66 1.66
CA ASN A 124 -5.12 14.02 0.78
C ASN A 124 -6.21 12.94 0.76
N LYS A 125 -5.84 11.67 0.78
CA LYS A 125 -6.80 10.55 0.65
C LYS A 125 -6.41 9.36 1.52
N ILE A 126 -7.43 8.73 2.08
CA ILE A 126 -7.31 7.45 2.79
C ILE A 126 -8.05 6.38 1.99
N TYR A 127 -7.31 5.43 1.42
CA TYR A 127 -7.84 4.30 0.69
C TYR A 127 -8.13 3.15 1.66
N ILE A 128 -9.39 2.73 1.72
CA ILE A 128 -9.85 1.61 2.54
C ILE A 128 -9.83 0.36 1.67
N ILE A 129 -8.96 -0.57 1.99
CA ILE A 129 -8.73 -1.76 1.17
C ILE A 129 -9.50 -2.94 1.77
N PHE A 130 -10.53 -3.39 1.04
CA PHE A 130 -11.43 -4.51 1.40
C PHE A 130 -10.98 -5.84 0.78
N SER A 131 -9.68 -6.04 0.66
CA SER A 131 -9.09 -7.28 0.16
C SER A 131 -7.71 -7.39 0.78
N ASP A 132 -7.25 -8.60 1.13
CA ASP A 132 -5.86 -8.72 1.52
C ASP A 132 -4.94 -8.42 0.35
N LEU A 133 -3.81 -7.75 0.63
CA LEU A 133 -2.69 -7.86 -0.29
C LEU A 133 -2.32 -9.34 -0.37
N PRO A 134 -2.02 -9.87 -1.57
CA PRO A 134 -1.45 -11.19 -1.71
C PRO A 134 -0.28 -11.35 -0.73
N ARG A 135 -0.28 -12.47 0.00
CA ARG A 135 0.77 -12.76 0.97
C ARG A 135 2.13 -12.63 0.29
N VAL A 136 3.04 -11.91 0.95
CA VAL A 136 4.43 -11.82 0.49
C VAL A 136 4.97 -13.23 0.35
N ARG A 137 5.35 -13.60 -0.87
CA ARG A 137 5.92 -14.91 -1.13
C ARG A 137 7.38 -14.88 -0.71
N THR A 138 7.88 -15.96 -0.12
CA THR A 138 9.29 -16.08 0.19
C THR A 138 9.92 -17.06 -0.77
N VAL A 139 10.97 -16.63 -1.47
CA VAL A 139 11.75 -17.51 -2.34
C VAL A 139 13.12 -17.74 -1.72
N THR A 140 13.54 -19.00 -1.67
CA THR A 140 14.87 -19.38 -1.20
C THR A 140 15.88 -19.25 -2.34
N LEU A 141 16.87 -18.37 -2.18
CA LEU A 141 17.92 -18.14 -3.15
C LEU A 141 19.26 -18.72 -2.70
N HIS A 142 20.00 -19.22 -3.68
CA HIS A 142 21.43 -19.52 -3.55
C HIS A 142 22.22 -18.22 -3.62
N LEU A 143 22.91 -17.86 -2.53
CA LEU A 143 23.77 -16.68 -2.52
C LEU A 143 25.08 -16.97 -3.28
N PRO A 144 25.61 -16.02 -4.10
CA PRO A 144 26.78 -16.28 -4.95
C PRO A 144 28.11 -16.50 -4.22
N SER A 145 28.15 -16.48 -2.88
CA SER A 145 29.39 -16.50 -2.10
C SER A 145 29.62 -17.83 -1.41
N TYR A 146 30.37 -18.75 -2.06
CA TYR A 146 31.25 -19.83 -1.56
C TYR A 146 30.98 -20.59 -0.25
N ARG A 147 29.82 -20.45 0.36
CA ARG A 147 29.33 -21.26 1.46
C ARG A 147 27.88 -21.58 1.13
N GLU A 148 27.45 -22.81 1.40
CA GLU A 148 26.09 -23.31 1.23
C GLU A 148 25.08 -22.58 2.15
N TRP A 149 24.83 -21.30 1.89
CA TRP A 149 23.90 -20.48 2.66
C TRP A 149 22.73 -20.12 1.75
N TRP A 150 21.57 -20.58 2.16
CA TRP A 150 20.28 -20.33 1.54
C TRP A 150 19.70 -19.08 2.19
N GLY A 151 19.25 -18.12 1.38
CA GLY A 151 18.60 -16.90 1.86
C GLY A 151 17.12 -16.90 1.48
N ASN A 152 16.24 -16.73 2.46
CA ASN A 152 14.83 -16.48 2.20
C ASN A 152 14.63 -15.00 1.84
N VAL A 153 14.20 -14.73 0.61
CA VAL A 153 13.97 -13.39 0.09
C VAL A 153 12.48 -13.14 -0.08
N PRO A 154 11.92 -12.06 0.51
CA PRO A 154 10.53 -11.68 0.30
C PRO A 154 10.31 -11.15 -1.11
N VAL A 155 9.22 -11.60 -1.72
CA VAL A 155 8.81 -11.32 -3.09
C VAL A 155 7.40 -10.73 -3.03
N GLN A 156 7.33 -9.41 -3.10
CA GLN A 156 6.04 -8.73 -3.21
C GLN A 156 5.47 -8.93 -4.62
N GLN A 157 4.19 -9.29 -4.70
CA GLN A 157 3.47 -9.40 -5.96
C GLN A 157 2.93 -8.03 -6.38
N ARG A 158 2.87 -7.78 -7.70
CA ARG A 158 2.25 -6.56 -8.22
C ARG A 158 0.75 -6.60 -7.94
N CYS A 159 0.26 -5.54 -7.33
CA CYS A 159 -1.15 -5.36 -7.02
C CYS A 159 -1.63 -4.05 -7.65
N GLU A 160 -2.86 -4.05 -8.12
CA GLU A 160 -3.51 -2.86 -8.68
C GLU A 160 -4.87 -2.63 -8.04
N LEU A 161 -5.32 -1.37 -8.06
CA LEU A 161 -6.71 -1.06 -7.73
C LEU A 161 -7.61 -1.70 -8.77
N ALA A 162 -8.42 -2.67 -8.35
CA ALA A 162 -9.30 -3.42 -9.23
C ALA A 162 -10.63 -2.69 -9.44
N SER A 163 -11.22 -2.21 -8.35
CA SER A 163 -12.53 -1.57 -8.39
C SER A 163 -12.78 -0.67 -7.18
N GLN A 164 -13.81 0.16 -7.29
CA GLN A 164 -14.42 0.88 -6.18
C GLN A 164 -15.76 0.20 -5.88
N PRO A 165 -15.83 -0.69 -4.87
CA PRO A 165 -17.02 -1.47 -4.62
C PRO A 165 -18.22 -0.59 -4.27
N LYS A 166 -19.41 -1.00 -4.70
CA LYS A 166 -20.66 -0.29 -4.42
C LYS A 166 -21.29 -0.77 -3.10
N PRO A 167 -22.15 0.05 -2.45
CA PRO A 167 -22.73 -0.30 -1.14
C PRO A 167 -23.46 -1.66 -1.07
N ASN A 168 -24.04 -2.12 -2.19
CA ASN A 168 -24.76 -3.40 -2.28
C ASN A 168 -23.87 -4.56 -2.76
N GLU A 169 -22.58 -4.33 -3.01
CA GLU A 169 -21.63 -5.38 -3.35
C GLU A 169 -21.07 -6.02 -2.08
N THR A 170 -20.74 -7.30 -2.18
CA THR A 170 -20.16 -8.03 -1.07
C THR A 170 -18.65 -7.89 -1.09
N VAL A 171 -18.08 -7.56 0.05
CA VAL A 171 -16.64 -7.35 0.24
C VAL A 171 -16.12 -8.28 1.34
N HIS A 172 -14.81 -8.48 1.34
CA HIS A 172 -14.11 -9.34 2.29
C HIS A 172 -13.26 -8.47 3.22
N VAL A 173 -13.38 -8.68 4.52
CA VAL A 173 -12.54 -8.00 5.50
C VAL A 173 -11.77 -9.05 6.27
N HIS A 174 -10.46 -8.97 6.18
CA HIS A 174 -9.55 -9.77 6.98
C HIS A 174 -9.44 -9.15 8.36
N ARG A 175 -9.53 -9.98 9.39
CA ARG A 175 -9.40 -9.60 10.77
C ARG A 175 -8.27 -10.41 11.36
N LEU A 176 -7.21 -9.73 11.76
CA LEU A 176 -6.23 -10.28 12.67
C LEU A 176 -6.84 -10.34 14.07
N ASP A 177 -7.19 -11.54 14.54
CA ASP A 177 -7.41 -11.75 15.97
C ASP A 177 -6.05 -11.78 16.68
N ARG A 178 -5.76 -10.72 17.44
CA ARG A 178 -4.50 -10.59 18.17
C ARG A 178 -4.39 -11.59 19.33
N HIS A 179 -5.50 -12.13 19.85
CA HIS A 179 -5.48 -13.10 20.94
C HIS A 179 -5.16 -14.50 20.43
N GLU A 180 -5.74 -14.87 19.28
CA GLU A 180 -5.57 -16.21 18.70
C GLU A 180 -4.47 -16.26 17.62
N HIS A 181 -3.97 -15.10 17.19
CA HIS A 181 -3.05 -14.96 16.04
C HIS A 181 -3.62 -15.60 14.77
N LEU A 182 -4.95 -15.61 14.66
CA LEU A 182 -5.70 -16.16 13.55
C LEU A 182 -6.20 -15.05 12.65
N ASP A 183 -6.07 -15.27 11.34
CA ASP A 183 -6.62 -14.41 10.31
C ASP A 183 -8.03 -14.93 9.95
N HIS A 184 -9.05 -14.15 10.31
CA HIS A 184 -10.44 -14.44 10.01
C HIS A 184 -10.92 -13.59 8.84
N VAL A 185 -11.50 -14.25 7.84
CA VAL A 185 -12.11 -13.57 6.70
C VAL A 185 -13.60 -13.46 6.91
N GLU A 186 -14.09 -12.23 7.08
CA GLU A 186 -15.51 -11.94 7.13
C GLU A 186 -16.01 -11.41 5.80
N LYS A 187 -17.16 -11.95 5.36
CA LYS A 187 -17.81 -11.57 4.10
C LYS A 187 -19.13 -10.87 4.40
N ASN A 188 -19.29 -9.63 3.97
CA ASN A 188 -20.54 -8.89 4.17
C ASN A 188 -20.72 -7.79 3.10
N TYR A 189 -21.93 -7.22 3.01
CA TYR A 189 -22.19 -6.08 2.14
C TYR A 189 -21.39 -4.86 2.57
N LEU A 190 -20.82 -4.12 1.61
CA LEU A 190 -20.04 -2.91 1.87
C LEU A 190 -20.79 -1.91 2.75
N ARG A 191 -22.10 -1.69 2.50
CA ARG A 191 -22.93 -0.77 3.30
C ARG A 191 -22.93 -1.08 4.80
N ASN A 192 -22.79 -2.36 5.18
CA ASN A 192 -22.79 -2.77 6.58
C ASN A 192 -21.46 -2.39 7.24
N TRP A 193 -20.35 -2.57 6.53
CA TRP A 193 -19.04 -2.10 6.96
C TRP A 193 -18.96 -0.58 7.02
N GLN A 194 -19.44 0.11 5.98
CA GLN A 194 -19.53 1.57 5.95
C GLN A 194 -20.34 2.10 7.13
N LYS A 195 -21.46 1.45 7.50
CA LYS A 195 -22.24 1.84 8.67
C LYS A 195 -21.40 1.77 9.96
N GLY A 196 -20.73 0.65 10.21
CA GLY A 196 -19.88 0.49 11.39
C GLY A 196 -18.70 1.49 11.42
N MET A 197 -18.04 1.70 10.29
CA MET A 197 -17.00 2.72 10.16
C MET A 197 -17.57 4.12 10.40
N ASN A 198 -18.72 4.46 9.84
CA ASN A 198 -19.33 5.78 10.02
C ASN A 198 -19.69 6.07 11.48
N GLU A 199 -20.09 5.05 12.24
CA GLU A 199 -20.34 5.19 13.68
C GLU A 199 -19.06 5.54 14.43
N VAL A 200 -17.98 4.76 14.23
CA VAL A 200 -16.66 5.03 14.84
C VAL A 200 -16.14 6.41 14.47
N TRP A 201 -16.14 6.73 13.16
CA TRP A 201 -15.58 7.98 12.66
C TRP A 201 -16.41 9.20 13.06
N ARG A 202 -17.72 9.06 13.29
CA ARG A 202 -18.54 10.15 13.85
C ARG A 202 -18.10 10.48 15.28
N THR A 203 -17.97 9.47 16.14
CA THR A 203 -17.48 9.67 17.53
C THR A 203 -16.13 10.37 17.54
N VAL A 204 -15.22 9.92 16.68
CA VAL A 204 -13.87 10.50 16.58
C VAL A 204 -13.88 11.93 16.04
N MET A 205 -14.72 12.26 15.07
CA MET A 205 -14.85 13.64 14.57
C MET A 205 -15.47 14.58 15.60
N ASP A 206 -16.35 14.08 16.47
CA ASP A 206 -16.92 14.87 17.58
C ASP A 206 -15.84 15.21 18.63
N GLU A 207 -14.92 14.29 18.90
CA GLU A 207 -13.79 14.49 19.81
C GLU A 207 -12.66 15.34 19.20
N PHE A 208 -12.46 15.24 17.88
CA PHE A 208 -11.40 15.91 17.14
C PHE A 208 -11.97 16.73 15.97
N PRO A 209 -12.61 17.89 16.21
CA PRO A 209 -13.25 18.68 15.16
C PRO A 209 -12.26 19.19 14.09
N ASP A 210 -10.97 19.29 14.44
CA ASP A 210 -9.91 19.75 13.54
C ASP A 210 -9.65 18.82 12.35
N ILE A 211 -10.11 17.56 12.39
CA ILE A 211 -9.98 16.65 11.25
C ILE A 211 -11.20 16.66 10.31
N ALA A 212 -12.23 17.44 10.63
CA ALA A 212 -13.41 17.62 9.80
C ALA A 212 -13.46 19.00 9.13
N HIS A 213 -14.09 19.08 7.97
CA HIS A 213 -14.45 20.34 7.33
C HIS A 213 -15.60 20.98 8.10
N SER A 214 -15.39 22.19 8.62
CA SER A 214 -16.41 22.93 9.39
C SER A 214 -17.71 23.18 8.63
N ALA A 215 -17.67 23.25 7.30
CA ALA A 215 -18.84 23.50 6.45
C ALA A 215 -19.65 22.24 6.12
N THR A 216 -19.00 21.09 5.93
CA THR A 216 -19.66 19.85 5.46
C THR A 216 -19.78 18.79 6.57
N GLY A 217 -19.01 18.90 7.64
CA GLY A 217 -18.89 17.86 8.66
C GLY A 217 -18.18 16.59 8.17
N GLU A 218 -17.59 16.64 6.97
CA GLU A 218 -16.86 15.51 6.38
C GLU A 218 -15.38 15.54 6.76
N LEU A 219 -14.72 14.39 6.73
CA LEU A 219 -13.29 14.29 6.97
C LEU A 219 -12.49 15.13 5.96
N LYS A 220 -11.47 15.85 6.44
CA LYS A 220 -10.53 16.62 5.60
C LYS A 220 -9.75 15.72 4.63
N ALA A 221 -9.44 14.50 5.05
CA ALA A 221 -8.91 13.45 4.17
C ALA A 221 -10.06 12.48 3.82
N PRO A 222 -10.69 12.60 2.63
CA PRO A 222 -11.77 11.71 2.24
C PRO A 222 -11.33 10.24 2.20
N ARG A 223 -12.27 9.37 2.59
CA ARG A 223 -12.14 7.92 2.54
C ARG A 223 -12.57 7.42 1.17
N VAL A 224 -11.79 6.51 0.59
CA VAL A 224 -12.06 5.90 -0.72
C VAL A 224 -12.05 4.39 -0.57
N ASP A 225 -13.21 3.77 -0.71
CA ASP A 225 -13.34 2.31 -0.65
C ASP A 225 -12.80 1.69 -1.95
N VAL A 226 -11.87 0.74 -1.81
CA VAL A 226 -11.25 0.07 -2.95
C VAL A 226 -11.11 -1.43 -2.70
N SER A 227 -11.17 -2.18 -3.80
CA SER A 227 -10.67 -3.55 -3.86
C SER A 227 -9.37 -3.58 -4.65
N ILE A 228 -8.51 -4.52 -4.32
CA ILE A 228 -7.25 -4.73 -5.02
C ILE A 228 -7.27 -6.09 -5.71
N MET A 229 -6.46 -6.22 -6.76
CA MET A 229 -6.21 -7.51 -7.39
C MET A 229 -4.72 -7.72 -7.56
N GLU A 230 -4.28 -8.96 -7.38
CA GLU A 230 -2.98 -9.41 -7.85
C GLU A 230 -3.00 -9.39 -9.38
N VAL A 231 -1.98 -8.78 -9.97
CA VAL A 231 -1.81 -8.77 -11.43
C VAL A 231 -0.55 -9.55 -11.74
N PRO A 232 -0.61 -10.52 -12.66
CA PRO A 232 0.58 -11.26 -13.04
C PRO A 232 1.62 -10.30 -13.61
N THR A 233 2.87 -10.64 -13.37
CA THR A 233 4.06 -9.96 -13.90
C THR A 233 4.13 -10.07 -15.42
N TRP A 234 3.54 -11.12 -15.98
CA TRP A 234 3.41 -11.43 -17.40
C TRP A 234 2.00 -11.95 -17.71
N ASP A 235 1.37 -11.47 -18.78
CA ASP A 235 0.31 -12.24 -19.42
C ASP A 235 0.99 -13.46 -20.06
N THR A 236 0.98 -14.62 -19.39
CA THR A 236 1.17 -15.89 -20.09
C THR A 236 -0.03 -16.11 -20.99
N VAL A 237 -0.08 -15.43 -22.13
CA VAL A 237 -0.72 -15.98 -23.32
C VAL A 237 0.22 -17.08 -23.78
N ARG A 238 -0.04 -18.30 -23.31
CA ARG A 238 0.46 -19.51 -23.95
C ARG A 238 -0.33 -19.76 -25.23
#